data_AF-A0A1E5GL84-F1
#
_entry.id   AF-A0A1E5GL84-F1
#
_cell.length_a   1.000
_cell.length_b   1.000
_cell.length_c   1.000
_cell.angle_alpha   90.00
_cell.angle_beta   90.00
_cell.angle_gamma   90.00
#
_symmetry.space_group_name_H-M   'P 1'
#
loop_
_entity.id
_entity.type
_entity.pdbx_description
1 polymer ?
#
loop_
_entity_poly.entity_id
_entity_poly.type
_entity_poly.pdbx_seq_one_letter_code
_entity_poly.pdbx_strand_id
1 'polypeptide(L)'
;MKQNLIKVTTTFHNTWLIDLKKDSFSEENKIIFGDTLRLSIAKNDSYYYSEAIALTYEKEILFREQPTESEIEFFNYMKEVQEKSFSKALAAKYNIELYTVPSLNIDDSVEEK
;
A
#
# COMPACT_ATOMS: atom_id res chain seq x y z
N MET A 1 -10.73 4.71 19.19
CA MET A 1 -10.32 5.81 18.29
C MET A 1 -10.89 5.50 16.91
N LYS A 2 -11.58 6.44 16.24
CA LYS A 2 -12.02 6.23 14.85
C LYS A 2 -10.77 6.24 13.97
N GLN A 3 -10.42 5.09 13.42
CA GLN A 3 -9.39 5.02 12.37
C GLN A 3 -9.96 5.68 11.12
N ASN A 4 -9.26 6.66 10.56
CA ASN A 4 -9.60 7.24 9.25
C ASN A 4 -8.89 6.44 8.15
N LEU A 5 -8.83 5.12 8.34
CA LEU A 5 -8.11 4.22 7.46
C LEU A 5 -8.95 3.97 6.21
N ILE A 6 -8.37 4.23 5.05
CA ILE A 6 -8.96 3.96 3.76
C ILE A 6 -8.09 3.00 2.96
N LYS A 7 -8.71 2.24 2.06
CA LYS A 7 -8.02 1.49 1.02
C LYS A 7 -8.19 2.23 -0.30
N VAL A 8 -7.09 2.47 -1.00
CA VAL A 8 -7.13 3.12 -2.31
C VAL A 8 -6.33 2.34 -3.34
N THR A 9 -6.86 2.30 -4.55
CA THR A 9 -6.16 1.78 -5.73
C THR A 9 -5.87 2.96 -6.66
N THR A 10 -4.61 3.12 -7.02
CA THR A 10 -4.12 4.22 -7.87
C THR A 10 -4.20 3.87 -9.36
N THR A 11 -4.07 4.88 -10.22
CA THR A 11 -3.97 4.74 -11.69
C THR A 11 -2.84 3.82 -12.15
N PHE A 12 -1.77 3.70 -11.35
CA PHE A 12 -0.67 2.75 -11.56
C PHE A 12 -0.96 1.33 -11.03
N HIS A 13 -2.22 1.03 -10.70
CA HIS A 13 -2.67 -0.25 -10.14
C HIS A 13 -2.00 -0.67 -8.82
N ASN A 14 -1.40 0.27 -8.09
CA ASN A 14 -0.93 0.04 -6.73
C ASN A 14 -2.07 0.24 -5.73
N THR A 15 -2.24 -0.73 -4.84
CA THR A 15 -3.19 -0.69 -3.71
C THR A 15 -2.49 -0.30 -2.43
N TRP A 16 -3.07 0.65 -1.69
CA TRP A 16 -2.53 1.23 -0.47
C TRP A 16 -3.58 1.25 0.64
N LEU A 17 -3.12 1.10 1.88
CA LEU A 17 -3.83 1.46 3.10
C LEU A 17 -3.30 2.80 3.60
N ILE A 18 -4.20 3.70 3.98
CA ILE A 18 -3.83 5.07 4.36
C ILE A 18 -4.65 5.53 5.55
N ASP A 19 -3.99 5.87 6.67
CA ASP A 19 -4.64 6.54 7.78
C ASP A 19 -4.58 8.05 7.52
N LEU A 20 -5.71 8.60 7.05
CA LEU A 20 -5.76 9.99 6.58
C LEU A 20 -5.46 10.97 7.72
N LYS A 21 -4.49 11.83 7.46
CA LYS A 21 -4.17 12.98 8.30
C LYS A 21 -4.69 14.25 7.62
N LYS A 22 -4.99 15.26 8.44
CA LYS A 22 -5.44 16.56 7.95
C LYS A 22 -4.28 17.53 8.00
N ASP A 23 -4.02 18.18 6.89
CA ASP A 23 -3.19 19.37 6.81
C ASP A 23 -3.74 20.29 5.72
N SER A 24 -3.61 21.61 5.93
CA SER A 24 -4.23 22.60 5.06
C SER A 24 -3.69 22.57 3.63
N PHE A 25 -2.39 22.26 3.45
CA PHE A 25 -1.79 22.21 2.13
C PHE A 25 -2.36 21.05 1.31
N SER A 26 -2.46 19.86 1.89
CA SER A 26 -3.01 18.69 1.20
C SER A 26 -4.50 18.84 0.91
N GLU A 27 -5.28 19.41 1.83
CA GLU A 27 -6.71 19.67 1.60
C GLU A 27 -6.93 20.65 0.45
N GLU A 28 -6.19 21.76 0.41
CA GLU A 28 -6.27 22.77 -0.66
C GLU A 28 -5.86 22.20 -2.03
N ASN A 29 -4.86 21.32 -2.05
CA ASN A 29 -4.30 20.76 -3.28
C ASN A 29 -4.89 19.39 -3.65
N LYS A 30 -5.89 18.90 -2.91
CA LYS A 30 -6.51 17.57 -3.09
C LYS A 30 -5.45 16.46 -3.12
N ILE A 31 -4.57 16.45 -2.14
CA ILE A 31 -3.53 15.44 -1.95
C ILE A 31 -4.00 14.47 -0.86
N ILE A 32 -3.84 13.18 -1.13
CA ILE A 32 -4.00 12.13 -0.14
C ILE A 32 -2.76 12.12 0.76
N PHE A 33 -2.95 12.54 2.00
CA PHE A 33 -1.90 12.66 3.00
C PHE A 33 -2.21 11.82 4.23
N GLY A 34 -1.21 11.12 4.75
CA GLY A 34 -1.39 10.27 5.91
C GLY A 34 -0.27 9.28 6.14
N ASP A 35 -0.52 8.34 7.05
CA ASP A 35 0.36 7.19 7.23
C ASP A 35 0.00 6.12 6.21
N THR A 36 0.97 5.58 5.50
CA THR A 36 0.75 4.77 4.29
C THR A 36 1.39 3.39 4.42
N LEU A 37 0.74 2.40 3.79
CA LEU A 37 1.25 1.05 3.61
C LEU A 37 0.85 0.54 2.23
N ARG A 38 1.83 0.18 1.40
CA ARG A 38 1.56 -0.45 0.09
C ARG A 38 1.25 -1.93 0.27
N LEU A 39 0.11 -2.38 -0.23
CA LEU A 39 -0.25 -3.82 -0.25
C LEU A 39 0.26 -4.51 -1.51
N SER A 40 0.24 -3.80 -2.65
CA SER A 40 0.71 -4.32 -3.93
C SER A 40 2.24 -4.40 -3.95
N ILE A 41 2.78 -5.60 -3.72
CA ILE A 41 4.22 -5.86 -3.71
C ILE A 41 4.56 -7.14 -4.49
N ALA A 42 5.79 -7.23 -5.00
CA ALA A 42 6.32 -8.46 -5.56
C ALA A 42 6.78 -9.43 -4.45
N LYS A 43 6.91 -10.71 -4.77
CA LYS A 43 7.29 -11.75 -3.79
C LYS A 43 8.70 -11.58 -3.20
N ASN A 44 9.56 -10.81 -3.87
CA ASN A 44 10.92 -10.50 -3.44
C ASN A 44 11.05 -9.11 -2.80
N ASP A 45 9.93 -8.42 -2.58
CA ASP A 45 9.89 -7.07 -2.01
C ASP A 45 9.52 -7.11 -0.50
N SER A 46 9.67 -5.97 0.16
CA SER A 46 9.23 -5.76 1.54
C SER A 46 7.98 -4.89 1.58
N TYR A 47 7.15 -5.13 2.59
CA TYR A 47 6.14 -4.17 3.01
C TYR A 47 6.82 -3.05 3.79
N TYR A 48 6.43 -1.81 3.51
CA TYR A 48 6.93 -0.61 4.18
C TYR A 48 5.77 0.23 4.70
N TYR A 49 5.81 0.53 5.98
CA TYR A 49 4.99 1.55 6.60
C TYR A 49 5.72 2.89 6.54
N SER A 50 5.01 3.97 6.26
CA SER A 50 5.62 5.31 6.21
C SER A 50 4.67 6.34 6.81
N GLU A 51 5.19 7.19 7.67
CA GLU A 51 4.39 8.17 8.40
C GLU A 51 4.32 9.52 7.67
N ALA A 52 3.15 10.14 7.70
CA ALA A 52 2.93 11.51 7.23
C ALA A 52 3.46 11.77 5.81
N ILE A 53 3.09 10.90 4.87
CA ILE A 53 3.48 11.00 3.46
C ILE A 53 2.34 11.60 2.64
N ALA A 54 2.68 12.57 1.78
CA ALA A 54 1.84 13.01 0.68
C ALA A 54 1.91 11.98 -0.45
N LEU A 55 0.99 11.02 -0.44
CA LEU A 55 1.07 9.84 -1.32
C LEU A 55 0.84 10.21 -2.79
N THR A 56 -0.29 10.85 -3.08
CA THR A 56 -0.71 11.16 -4.46
C THR A 56 -1.86 12.17 -4.46
N TYR A 57 -2.24 12.66 -5.64
CA TYR A 57 -3.43 13.52 -5.81
C TYR A 57 -4.71 12.68 -5.88
N GLU A 58 -5.84 13.22 -5.41
CA GLU A 58 -7.14 12.52 -5.45
C GLU A 58 -7.56 12.10 -6.87
N LYS A 59 -7.15 12.86 -7.90
CA LYS A 59 -7.43 12.53 -9.30
C LYS A 59 -6.74 11.25 -9.80
N GLU A 60 -5.70 10.79 -9.09
CA GLU A 60 -4.95 9.57 -9.42
C GLU A 60 -5.52 8.34 -8.71
N ILE A 61 -6.64 8.49 -7.98
CA ILE A 61 -7.33 7.39 -7.32
C ILE A 61 -8.38 6.80 -8.27
N LEU A 62 -8.26 5.51 -8.58
CA LEU A 62 -9.24 4.76 -9.35
C LEU A 62 -10.39 4.27 -8.46
N PHE A 63 -10.06 3.70 -7.30
CA PHE A 63 -11.03 3.13 -6.37
C PHE A 63 -10.71 3.56 -4.94
N ARG A 64 -11.77 3.84 -4.18
CA ARG A 64 -11.72 4.04 -2.73
C ARG A 64 -12.67 3.06 -2.08
N GLU A 65 -12.15 2.30 -1.14
CA GLU A 65 -12.87 1.24 -0.45
C GLU A 65 -12.62 1.32 1.06
N GLN A 66 -13.49 0.67 1.82
CA GLN A 66 -13.22 0.39 3.22
C GLN A 66 -12.25 -0.80 3.32
N PRO A 67 -11.18 -0.69 4.12
CA PRO A 67 -10.33 -1.84 4.42
C PRO A 67 -11.10 -2.96 5.12
N THR A 68 -10.69 -4.19 4.89
CA THR A 68 -11.17 -5.34 5.67
C THR A 68 -10.55 -5.36 7.08
N GLU A 69 -11.10 -6.15 7.99
CA GLU A 69 -10.54 -6.29 9.34
C GLU A 69 -9.10 -6.82 9.31
N SER A 70 -8.80 -7.82 8.47
CA SER A 70 -7.45 -8.37 8.32
C SER A 70 -6.45 -7.34 7.77
N GLU A 71 -6.89 -6.46 6.87
CA GLU A 71 -6.08 -5.34 6.35
C GLU A 71 -5.79 -4.30 7.43
N ILE A 72 -6.78 -3.97 8.26
CA ILE A 72 -6.60 -3.07 9.41
C ILE A 72 -5.59 -3.67 10.40
N GLU A 73 -5.73 -4.95 10.73
CA GLU A 73 -4.79 -5.66 11.61
C GLU A 73 -3.38 -5.66 11.04
N PHE A 74 -3.23 -5.89 9.73
CA PHE A 74 -1.94 -5.84 9.06
C PHE A 74 -1.33 -4.44 9.09
N PHE A 75 -2.13 -3.40 8.87
CA PHE A 75 -1.68 -2.01 8.95
C PHE A 75 -1.14 -1.67 10.35
N ASN A 76 -1.86 -2.07 11.40
CA ASN A 76 -1.41 -1.83 12.78
C ASN A 76 -0.15 -2.65 13.12
N TYR A 77 -0.06 -3.89 12.65
CA TYR A 77 1.17 -4.68 12.79
C TYR A 77 2.37 -3.99 12.11
N MET A 78 2.19 -3.56 10.86
CA MET A 78 3.24 -2.87 10.10
C MET A 78 3.62 -1.52 10.69
N LYS A 79 2.69 -0.82 11.36
CA LYS A 79 2.99 0.39 12.13
C LYS A 79 3.99 0.12 13.27
N GLU A 80 3.96 -1.05 13.89
CA GLU A 80 4.91 -1.42 14.95
C GLU A 80 6.26 -1.86 14.39
N VAL A 81 6.26 -2.66 13.30
CA VAL A 81 7.51 -3.24 12.77
C VAL A 81 8.19 -2.41 11.68
N GLN A 82 7.48 -1.45 11.10
CA GLN A 82 7.89 -0.50 10.05
C GLN A 82 8.25 -1.13 8.70
N GLU A 83 9.03 -2.20 8.70
CA GLU A 83 9.42 -2.94 7.50
C GLU A 83 9.31 -4.46 7.73
N LYS A 84 8.81 -5.17 6.73
CA LYS A 84 8.77 -6.63 6.76
C LYS A 84 8.86 -7.21 5.36
N SER A 85 9.87 -8.03 5.11
CA SER A 85 9.97 -8.79 3.86
C SER A 85 8.75 -9.66 3.65
N PHE A 86 8.32 -9.78 2.38
CA PHE A 86 7.25 -10.68 2.01
C PHE A 86 7.53 -12.10 2.52
N SER A 87 6.49 -12.73 3.07
CA SER A 87 6.47 -14.17 3.25
C SER A 87 5.06 -14.69 3.05
N LYS A 88 4.94 -15.88 2.47
CA LYS A 88 3.64 -16.51 2.23
C LYS A 88 2.85 -16.69 3.53
N ALA A 89 3.53 -17.07 4.62
CA ALA A 89 2.89 -17.23 5.92
C ALA A 89 2.31 -15.92 6.47
N LEU A 90 3.05 -14.80 6.33
CA LEU A 90 2.56 -13.48 6.72
C LEU A 90 1.37 -13.05 5.86
N ALA A 91 1.49 -13.22 4.54
CA ALA A 91 0.45 -12.82 3.62
C ALA A 91 -0.85 -13.62 3.81
N ALA A 92 -0.74 -14.93 4.05
CA ALA A 92 -1.87 -15.79 4.37
C ALA A 92 -2.52 -15.42 5.73
N LYS A 93 -1.71 -15.12 6.75
CA LYS A 93 -2.19 -14.75 8.09
C LYS A 93 -3.15 -13.55 8.04
N TYR A 94 -2.83 -12.55 7.21
CA TYR A 94 -3.61 -11.33 7.08
C TYR A 94 -4.49 -11.28 5.83
N ASN A 95 -4.62 -12.38 5.10
CA ASN A 95 -5.40 -12.47 3.86
C ASN A 95 -5.01 -11.40 2.80
N ILE A 96 -3.71 -11.09 2.68
CA ILE A 96 -3.18 -10.08 1.74
C ILE A 96 -2.48 -10.72 0.53
N GLU A 97 -2.55 -12.05 0.37
CA GLU A 97 -1.96 -12.78 -0.77
C GLU A 97 -2.51 -12.29 -2.12
N LEU A 98 -3.76 -11.84 -2.15
CA LEU A 98 -4.44 -11.33 -3.35
C LEU A 98 -3.79 -10.05 -3.92
N TYR A 99 -2.97 -9.36 -3.14
CA TYR A 99 -2.25 -8.16 -3.55
C TYR A 99 -0.85 -8.45 -4.11
N THR A 100 -0.39 -9.70 -4.03
CA THR A 100 0.93 -10.06 -4.55
C THR A 100 0.94 -9.99 -6.07
N VAL A 101 1.79 -9.14 -6.63
CA VAL A 101 1.98 -9.06 -8.07
C VAL A 101 2.99 -10.13 -8.50
N PRO A 102 2.81 -10.75 -9.68
CA PRO A 102 3.88 -11.53 -10.29
C PRO A 102 5.13 -10.66 -10.36
N SER A 103 6.26 -11.16 -9.85
CA SER A 103 7.53 -10.54 -10.14
C SER A 103 7.69 -10.55 -11.65
N LEU A 104 7.86 -9.37 -12.27
CA LEU A 104 8.36 -9.30 -13.63
C LEU A 104 9.71 -10.01 -13.61
N ASN A 105 9.74 -11.25 -14.08
CA ASN A 105 10.98 -11.86 -14.52
C ASN A 105 11.41 -10.98 -15.69
N ILE A 106 12.31 -10.03 -15.43
CA ILE A 106 13.14 -9.46 -16.49
C ILE A 106 14.06 -10.63 -16.85
N ASP A 107 13.55 -11.52 -17.69
CA ASP A 107 14.35 -12.52 -18.37
C ASP A 107 15.27 -11.72 -19.30
N ASP A 108 16.57 -11.82 -19.07
CA ASP A 108 17.65 -11.22 -19.86
C ASP A 108 17.69 -11.86 -21.27
N SER A 109 16.62 -11.68 -22.05
CA SER A 109 16.61 -12.00 -23.47
C SER A 109 17.15 -10.79 -24.26
N VAL A 110 18.37 -10.37 -23.93
CA VAL A 110 19.22 -9.61 -24.87
C VAL A 110 19.97 -10.65 -25.70
N GLU A 111 19.26 -11.33 -26.60
CA GLU A 111 19.93 -12.06 -27.67
C GLU A 111 20.24 -11.05 -28.78
N GLU A 112 21.35 -10.32 -28.60
CA GLU A 112 22.10 -9.82 -29.75
C GLU A 112 22.65 -11.04 -30.50
N LYS A 113 22.08 -11.31 -31.68
CA LYS A 113 22.83 -11.65 -32.91
C LYS A 113 21.93 -11.70 -34.14
#